data_AF-A0A3P7ZDD5-F1
#
_entry.id   AF-A0A3P7ZDD5-F1
#
_cell.length_a   1.000
_cell.length_b   1.000
_cell.length_c   1.000
_cell.angle_alpha   90.00
_cell.angle_beta   90.00
_cell.angle_gamma   90.00
#
_symmetry.space_group_name_H-M   'P 1'
#
loop_
_entity.id
_entity.type
_entity.pdbx_description
1 polymer ?
#
loop_
_entity_poly.entity_id
_entity_poly.type
_entity_poly.pdbx_seq_one_letter_code
_entity_poly.pdbx_strand_id
1 'polypeptide(L)'
;MKEEETSMENNWKSIKEALTSTCQEVLGLKKHHHKEWISIETLDKIKERKSKKAAINNSRTRAEKFQAQAEYIEANKQVKRSIRADKKKYVEELATTAEKAAREGNMKQLYDTTKKLSGKYSKPERPVKDKEGKPITEIQQQRNIWVEYFEELLNRPAPMNPLDIEAAHTDLPIDVNPPTKEEIRMATRQIKNGKAARPDNIPAEALKSDIEVTTNMLYLLFKKIWEEE
;
A
#
# COMPACT_ATOMS: atom_id res chain seq x y z
N MET A 1 29.01 -28.61 23.38
CA MET A 1 28.61 -27.20 23.43
C MET A 1 27.10 -27.18 23.39
N LYS A 2 26.43 -26.56 24.36
CA LYS A 2 24.97 -26.49 24.38
C LYS A 2 24.54 -25.53 23.28
N GLU A 3 23.78 -26.01 22.31
CA GLU A 3 23.04 -25.15 21.39
C GLU A 3 22.10 -24.31 22.25
N GLU A 4 22.23 -22.98 22.16
CA GLU A 4 21.27 -22.07 22.74
C GLU A 4 19.91 -22.36 22.10
N GLU A 5 18.95 -22.81 22.91
CA GLU A 5 17.54 -22.91 22.52
C GLU A 5 17.00 -21.49 22.28
N THR A 6 17.36 -20.90 21.15
CA THR A 6 16.65 -19.75 20.63
C THR A 6 15.27 -20.23 20.20
N SER A 7 14.24 -19.68 20.85
CA SER A 7 12.83 -19.86 20.45
C SER A 7 12.68 -19.69 18.93
N MET A 8 11.84 -20.51 18.28
CA MET A 8 11.59 -20.46 16.84
C MET A 8 11.26 -19.03 16.35
N GLU A 9 10.56 -18.26 17.17
CA GLU A 9 10.22 -16.85 16.94
C GLU A 9 11.48 -15.96 16.86
N ASN A 10 12.49 -16.20 17.70
CA ASN A 10 13.75 -15.47 17.67
C ASN A 10 14.55 -15.79 16.40
N ASN A 11 14.56 -17.06 15.97
CA ASN A 11 15.23 -17.47 14.72
C ASN A 11 14.58 -16.79 13.49
N TRP A 12 13.24 -16.80 13.42
CA TRP A 12 12.52 -16.09 12.36
C TRP A 12 12.81 -14.58 12.40
N LYS A 13 12.82 -13.98 13.60
CA LYS A 13 13.14 -12.57 13.78
C LYS A 13 14.56 -12.23 13.28
N SER A 14 15.56 -13.04 13.58
CA SER A 14 16.93 -12.85 13.09
C SER A 14 17.03 -12.94 11.57
N ILE A 15 16.38 -13.92 10.94
CA ILE A 15 16.35 -14.06 9.47
C ILE A 15 15.69 -12.83 8.84
N LYS A 16 14.55 -12.40 9.38
CA LYS A 16 13.82 -11.22 8.93
C LYS A 16 14.65 -9.95 9.05
N GLU A 17 15.29 -9.73 10.19
CA GLU A 17 16.16 -8.57 10.41
C GLU A 17 17.36 -8.56 9.46
N ALA A 18 18.00 -9.71 9.23
CA ALA A 18 19.11 -9.83 8.27
C ALA A 18 18.65 -9.48 6.85
N LEU A 19 17.59 -10.13 6.34
CA LEU A 19 17.09 -9.90 4.98
C LEU A 19 16.65 -8.45 4.77
N THR A 20 15.89 -7.88 5.72
CA THR A 20 15.38 -6.50 5.60
C THR A 20 16.50 -5.47 5.72
N SER A 21 17.48 -5.68 6.61
CA SER A 21 18.63 -4.78 6.77
C SER A 21 19.52 -4.78 5.53
N THR A 22 19.86 -5.95 4.99
CA THR A 22 20.66 -6.06 3.76
C THR A 22 19.94 -5.42 2.57
N CYS A 23 18.63 -5.64 2.43
CA CYS A 23 17.84 -4.97 1.38
C CYS A 23 17.89 -3.45 1.53
N GLN A 24 17.78 -2.93 2.75
CA GLN A 24 17.82 -1.49 3.02
C GLN A 24 19.21 -0.89 2.78
N GLU A 25 20.28 -1.61 3.10
CA GLU A 25 21.66 -1.18 2.87
C GLU A 25 22.01 -1.14 1.38
N VAL A 26 21.65 -2.19 0.63
CA VAL A 26 22.01 -2.34 -0.78
C VAL A 26 21.10 -1.51 -1.69
N LEU A 27 19.78 -1.56 -1.49
CA LEU A 27 18.80 -0.90 -2.38
C LEU A 27 18.42 0.49 -1.90
N GLY A 28 18.64 0.79 -0.62
CA GLY A 28 18.13 2.00 0.01
C GLY A 28 16.61 2.01 0.16
N LEU A 29 16.10 3.04 0.83
CA LEU A 29 14.65 3.30 0.86
C LEU A 29 14.26 4.16 -0.34
N LYS A 30 13.18 3.79 -1.02
CA LYS A 30 12.58 4.60 -2.08
C LYS A 30 12.30 6.00 -1.52
N LYS A 31 13.03 7.00 -2.03
CA LYS A 31 12.80 8.39 -1.68
C LYS A 31 11.45 8.81 -2.26
N HIS A 32 10.46 8.95 -1.39
CA HIS A 32 9.21 9.60 -1.78
C HIS A 32 9.50 11.08 -1.97
N HIS A 33 9.51 11.53 -3.22
CA HIS A 33 9.42 12.95 -3.54
C HIS A 33 8.06 13.43 -3.05
N HIS A 34 8.05 14.09 -1.90
CA HIS A 34 6.91 14.88 -1.49
C HIS A 34 6.79 16.04 -2.46
N LYS A 35 5.55 16.54 -2.63
CA LYS A 35 5.35 17.72 -3.47
C LYS A 35 6.22 18.85 -2.93
N GLU A 36 6.86 19.60 -3.81
CA GLU A 36 7.82 20.68 -3.47
C GLU A 36 7.28 21.68 -2.43
N TRP A 37 5.96 21.83 -2.37
CA TRP A 37 5.30 22.77 -1.46
C TRP A 37 4.99 22.23 -0.06
N ILE A 38 5.12 20.93 0.20
CA ILE A 38 4.82 20.36 1.53
C ILE A 38 6.02 20.59 2.43
N SER A 39 5.82 21.30 3.54
CA SER A 39 6.88 21.59 4.50
C SER A 39 7.27 20.36 5.33
N ILE A 40 8.48 20.38 5.88
CA ILE A 40 8.97 19.37 6.83
C ILE A 40 8.07 19.30 8.06
N GLU A 41 7.63 20.45 8.58
CA GLU A 41 6.71 20.54 9.71
C GLU A 41 5.37 19.83 9.44
N THR A 42 4.82 19.96 8.23
CA THR A 42 3.62 19.22 7.82
C THR A 42 3.89 17.72 7.73
N LEU A 43 5.08 17.29 7.29
CA LEU A 43 5.45 15.87 7.27
C LEU A 43 5.53 15.28 8.68
N ASP A 44 6.07 16.03 9.65
CA ASP A 44 6.13 15.61 11.05
C ASP A 44 4.73 15.46 11.64
N LYS A 45 3.83 16.42 11.38
CA LYS A 45 2.41 16.32 11.77
C LYS A 45 1.71 15.09 11.15
N ILE A 46 2.05 14.74 9.90
CA ILE A 46 1.52 13.52 9.26
C ILE A 46 2.02 12.26 9.97
N LYS A 47 3.30 12.24 10.37
CA LYS A 47 3.90 11.12 11.12
C LYS A 47 3.24 10.99 12.49
N GLU A 48 3.03 12.09 13.19
CA GLU A 48 2.33 12.11 14.48
C GLU A 48 0.89 11.58 14.35
N ARG A 49 0.14 12.06 13.35
CA ARG A 49 -1.22 11.55 13.06
C ARG A 49 -1.22 10.04 12.80
N LYS A 50 -0.20 9.50 12.11
CA LYS A 50 -0.05 8.05 11.91
C LYS A 50 0.17 7.31 13.23
N SER A 51 1.00 7.84 14.12
CA SER A 51 1.20 7.27 15.46
C SER A 51 -0.11 7.24 16.26
N LYS A 52 -0.87 8.35 16.27
CA LYS A 52 -2.20 8.39 16.91
C LYS A 52 -3.20 7.40 16.29
N LYS A 53 -3.10 7.14 14.98
CA LYS A 53 -3.92 6.10 14.33
C LYS A 53 -3.55 4.70 14.79
N ALA A 54 -2.26 4.42 15.01
CA ALA A 54 -1.81 3.15 15.57
C ALA A 54 -2.32 2.95 17.00
N ALA A 55 -2.35 4.01 17.83
CA ALA A 55 -2.93 3.95 19.17
C ALA A 55 -4.41 3.50 19.17
N ILE A 56 -5.21 3.95 18.19
CA ILE A 56 -6.60 3.49 18.02
C ILE A 56 -6.68 2.00 17.67
N ASN A 57 -5.76 1.52 16.83
CA ASN A 57 -5.77 0.12 16.41
C ASN A 57 -5.33 -0.82 17.55
N ASN A 58 -4.45 -0.34 18.42
CA ASN A 58 -3.89 -1.11 19.54
C ASN A 58 -4.68 -0.96 20.85
N SER A 59 -5.69 -0.09 20.90
CA SER A 59 -6.50 0.14 22.11
C SER A 59 -7.23 -1.14 22.52
N ARG A 60 -7.14 -1.52 23.79
CA ARG A 60 -7.76 -2.75 24.31
C ARG A 60 -9.14 -2.50 24.92
N THR A 61 -9.33 -1.32 25.50
CA THR A 61 -10.60 -0.94 26.14
C THR A 61 -11.38 0.10 25.34
N ARG A 62 -12.70 0.16 25.54
CA ARG A 62 -13.56 1.13 24.85
C ARG A 62 -13.23 2.58 25.23
N ALA A 63 -12.81 2.81 26.48
CA ALA A 63 -12.42 4.13 26.97
C ALA A 63 -11.11 4.61 26.30
N GLU A 64 -10.08 3.76 26.25
CA GLU A 64 -8.83 4.05 25.53
C GLU A 64 -9.09 4.36 24.06
N LYS A 65 -9.95 3.57 23.41
CA LYS A 65 -10.30 3.76 22.01
C LYS A 65 -10.97 5.12 21.78
N PHE A 66 -11.86 5.54 22.67
CA PHE A 66 -12.52 6.84 22.59
C PHE A 66 -11.52 7.99 22.72
N GLN A 67 -10.60 7.91 23.68
CA GLN A 67 -9.57 8.92 23.88
C GLN A 67 -8.59 9.00 22.69
N ALA A 68 -8.07 7.85 22.23
CA ALA A 68 -7.18 7.78 21.07
C ALA A 68 -7.86 8.31 19.80
N GLN A 69 -9.18 8.09 19.66
CA GLN A 69 -9.97 8.62 18.56
C GLN A 69 -10.10 10.14 18.60
N ALA A 70 -10.30 10.73 19.78
CA ALA A 70 -10.32 12.19 19.95
C ALA A 70 -8.97 12.81 19.56
N GLU A 71 -7.86 12.23 20.02
CA GLU A 71 -6.51 12.70 19.70
C GLU A 71 -6.20 12.62 18.19
N TYR A 72 -6.58 11.52 17.54
CA TYR A 72 -6.44 11.37 16.10
C TYR A 72 -7.26 12.40 15.32
N ILE A 73 -8.49 12.70 15.78
CA ILE A 73 -9.35 13.70 15.13
C ILE A 73 -8.66 15.06 15.17
N GLU A 74 -8.10 15.45 16.30
CA GLU A 74 -7.41 16.74 16.43
C GLU A 74 -6.13 16.79 15.59
N ALA A 75 -5.28 15.76 15.66
CA ALA A 75 -4.08 15.65 14.82
C ALA A 75 -4.44 15.70 13.32
N ASN A 76 -5.54 15.06 12.91
CA ASN A 76 -6.03 15.09 11.53
C ASN A 76 -6.51 16.48 11.11
N LYS A 77 -7.14 17.26 12.00
CA LYS A 77 -7.48 18.67 11.73
C LYS A 77 -6.21 19.51 11.55
N GLN A 78 -5.21 19.34 12.41
CA GLN A 78 -3.95 20.07 12.33
C GLN A 78 -3.22 19.79 11.01
N VAL A 79 -3.11 18.52 10.61
CA VAL A 79 -2.55 18.13 9.30
C VAL A 79 -3.34 18.78 8.15
N LYS A 80 -4.67 18.76 8.20
CA LYS A 80 -5.50 19.41 7.16
C LYS A 80 -5.28 20.92 7.11
N ARG A 81 -5.06 21.58 8.25
CA ARG A 81 -4.77 23.02 8.31
C ARG A 81 -3.37 23.32 7.76
N SER A 82 -2.35 22.57 8.17
CA SER A 82 -0.97 22.80 7.72
C SER A 82 -0.82 22.56 6.23
N ILE A 83 -1.42 21.50 5.68
CA ILE A 83 -1.45 21.24 4.23
C ILE A 83 -2.08 22.41 3.46
N ARG A 84 -3.16 23.02 3.98
CA ARG A 84 -3.79 24.19 3.34
C ARG A 84 -2.88 25.41 3.41
N ALA A 85 -2.24 25.64 4.57
CA ALA A 85 -1.32 26.75 4.77
C ALA A 85 -0.10 26.65 3.84
N ASP A 86 0.54 25.49 3.79
CA ASP A 86 1.67 25.19 2.90
C ASP A 86 1.30 25.42 1.43
N LYS A 87 0.15 24.90 1.00
CA LYS A 87 -0.33 25.09 -0.37
C LYS A 87 -0.58 26.56 -0.68
N LYS A 88 -1.20 27.30 0.26
CA LYS A 88 -1.48 28.73 0.10
C LYS A 88 -0.17 29.52 -0.04
N LYS A 89 0.78 29.30 0.86
CA LYS A 89 2.10 29.93 0.85
C LYS A 89 2.83 29.69 -0.47
N TYR A 90 2.86 28.45 -0.95
CA TYR A 90 3.48 28.12 -2.22
C TYR A 90 2.84 28.82 -3.43
N VAL A 91 1.50 28.90 -3.46
CA VAL A 91 0.80 29.63 -4.52
C VAL A 91 1.09 31.13 -4.46
N GLU A 92 1.16 31.72 -3.26
CA GLU A 92 1.52 33.12 -3.06
C GLU A 92 2.97 33.42 -3.50
N GLU A 93 3.92 32.53 -3.20
CA GLU A 93 5.31 32.63 -3.65
C GLU A 93 5.43 32.55 -5.19
N LEU A 94 4.67 31.66 -5.82
CA LEU A 94 4.61 31.57 -7.29
C LEU A 94 3.99 32.83 -7.91
N ALA A 95 2.93 33.36 -7.30
CA ALA A 95 2.26 34.57 -7.79
C ALA A 95 3.19 35.80 -7.70
N THR A 96 3.88 35.98 -6.58
CA THR A 96 4.86 37.07 -6.42
C THR A 96 6.05 36.92 -7.37
N THR A 97 6.50 35.69 -7.64
CA THR A 97 7.54 35.42 -8.64
C THR A 97 7.08 35.76 -10.05
N ALA A 98 5.84 35.40 -10.42
CA ALA A 98 5.26 35.74 -11.71
C ALA A 98 5.12 37.27 -11.88
N GLU A 99 4.63 37.96 -10.85
CA GLU A 99 4.51 39.42 -10.85
C GLU A 99 5.87 40.10 -11.04
N LYS A 100 6.90 39.66 -10.32
CA LYS A 100 8.27 40.17 -10.47
C LYS A 100 8.80 39.94 -11.89
N ALA A 101 8.64 38.74 -12.43
CA ALA A 101 9.07 38.41 -13.79
C ALA A 101 8.37 39.28 -14.85
N ALA A 102 7.09 39.60 -14.67
CA ALA A 102 6.36 40.52 -15.54
C ALA A 102 6.93 41.95 -15.49
N ARG A 103 7.23 42.46 -14.28
CA ARG A 103 7.82 43.80 -14.10
C ARG A 103 9.21 43.91 -14.72
N GLU A 104 10.01 42.84 -14.68
CA GLU A 104 11.36 42.78 -15.24
C GLU A 104 11.38 42.45 -16.74
N GLY A 105 10.23 42.18 -17.35
CA GLY A 105 10.15 41.77 -18.77
C GLY A 105 10.65 40.34 -19.05
N ASN A 106 10.85 39.51 -18.01
CA ASN A 106 11.29 38.12 -18.15
C ASN A 106 10.11 37.20 -18.52
N MET A 107 9.73 37.24 -19.80
CA MET A 107 8.59 36.49 -20.33
C MET A 107 8.71 34.98 -20.19
N LYS A 108 9.94 34.42 -20.22
CA LYS A 108 10.16 32.97 -20.05
C LYS A 108 9.76 32.53 -18.65
N GLN A 109 10.25 33.22 -17.62
CA GLN A 109 9.94 32.89 -16.22
C GLN A 109 8.47 33.13 -15.90
N LEU A 110 7.86 34.18 -16.46
CA LEU A 110 6.42 34.43 -16.35
C LEU A 110 5.59 33.27 -16.93
N TYR A 111 5.93 32.81 -18.13
CA TYR A 111 5.25 31.67 -18.75
C TYR A 111 5.40 30.38 -17.91
N ASP A 112 6.63 30.06 -17.50
CA ASP A 112 6.91 28.83 -16.74
C ASP A 112 6.18 28.79 -15.39
N THR A 113 6.16 29.92 -14.66
CA THR A 113 5.43 30.04 -13.39
C THR A 113 3.92 30.00 -13.56
N THR A 114 3.38 30.67 -14.58
CA THR A 114 1.95 30.64 -14.91
C THR A 114 1.49 29.23 -15.29
N LYS A 115 2.32 28.50 -16.04
CA LYS A 115 2.09 27.08 -16.38
C LYS A 115 2.13 26.17 -15.16
N LYS A 116 2.97 26.46 -14.16
CA LYS A 116 2.96 25.73 -12.88
C LYS A 116 1.68 26.00 -12.09
N LEU A 117 1.19 27.25 -12.08
CA LEU A 117 -0.03 27.66 -11.38
C LEU A 117 -1.31 27.10 -12.01
N SER A 118 -1.40 27.11 -13.35
CA SER A 118 -2.59 26.66 -14.08
C SER A 118 -2.83 25.14 -14.02
N GLY A 119 -1.82 24.37 -13.60
CA GLY A 119 -1.89 22.92 -13.47
C GLY A 119 -2.05 22.22 -14.82
N LYS A 120 -2.28 20.91 -14.79
CA LYS A 120 -2.63 20.15 -16.01
C LYS A 120 -4.13 20.31 -16.25
N TYR A 121 -4.51 20.71 -17.46
CA TYR A 121 -5.91 20.62 -17.91
C TYR A 121 -6.35 19.16 -17.80
N SER A 122 -7.16 18.87 -16.77
CA SER A 122 -7.88 17.61 -16.74
C SER A 122 -9.07 17.76 -17.66
N LYS A 123 -9.25 16.81 -18.57
CA LYS A 123 -10.54 16.68 -19.25
C LYS A 123 -11.62 16.58 -18.15
N PRO A 124 -12.78 17.23 -18.30
CA PRO A 124 -13.91 16.94 -17.43
C PRO A 124 -14.17 15.42 -17.44
N GLU A 125 -14.62 14.89 -16.31
CA GLU A 125 -15.04 13.48 -16.23
C GLU A 125 -15.98 13.17 -17.40
N ARG A 126 -15.73 12.04 -18.07
CA ARG A 126 -16.62 11.59 -19.15
C ARG A 126 -18.00 11.41 -18.52
N PRO A 127 -19.06 12.07 -19.03
CA PRO A 127 -20.40 11.84 -18.54
C PRO A 127 -20.74 10.36 -18.64
N VAL A 128 -21.39 9.82 -17.60
CA VAL A 128 -22.00 8.49 -17.67
C VAL A 128 -23.03 8.53 -18.80
N LYS A 129 -23.00 7.53 -19.67
CA LYS A 129 -23.93 7.42 -20.80
C LYS A 129 -25.01 6.41 -20.46
N ASP A 130 -26.23 6.65 -20.94
CA ASP A 130 -27.27 5.63 -20.96
C ASP A 130 -26.97 4.53 -21.99
N LYS A 131 -27.86 3.53 -22.05
CA LYS A 131 -27.77 2.38 -22.96
C LYS A 131 -27.81 2.82 -24.44
N GLU A 132 -28.36 4.00 -24.70
CA GLU A 132 -28.48 4.66 -26.01
C GLU A 132 -27.26 5.55 -26.33
N GLY A 133 -26.28 5.67 -25.41
CA GLY A 133 -25.03 6.39 -25.62
C GLY A 133 -25.09 7.91 -25.39
N LYS A 134 -26.20 8.43 -24.87
CA LYS A 134 -26.43 9.85 -24.56
C LYS A 134 -25.86 10.21 -23.18
N PRO A 135 -25.16 11.36 -23.04
CA PRO A 135 -24.57 11.76 -21.78
C PRO A 135 -25.62 12.19 -20.75
N ILE A 136 -25.50 11.68 -19.53
CA ILE A 136 -26.37 12.01 -18.40
C ILE A 136 -25.65 12.98 -17.45
N THR A 137 -26.24 14.16 -17.31
CA THR A 137 -25.73 15.24 -16.47
C THR A 137 -26.35 15.27 -15.07
N GLU A 138 -27.46 14.54 -14.85
CA GLU A 138 -28.21 14.56 -13.59
C GLU A 138 -27.79 13.43 -12.63
N ILE A 139 -27.51 13.78 -11.37
CA ILE A 139 -27.02 12.83 -10.35
C ILE A 139 -28.04 11.73 -10.04
N GLN A 140 -29.34 12.04 -10.01
CA GLN A 140 -30.38 11.04 -9.75
C GLN A 140 -30.42 9.98 -10.86
N GLN A 141 -30.37 10.41 -12.12
CA GLN A 141 -30.35 9.51 -13.27
C GLN A 141 -29.09 8.65 -13.30
N GLN A 142 -27.92 9.20 -12.94
CA GLN A 142 -26.69 8.41 -12.80
C GLN A 142 -26.84 7.30 -11.75
N ARG A 143 -27.47 7.59 -10.60
CA ARG A 143 -27.71 6.57 -9.57
C ARG A 143 -28.63 5.47 -10.06
N ASN A 144 -29.68 5.80 -10.81
CA ASN A 144 -30.61 4.81 -11.35
C ASN A 144 -29.91 3.85 -12.34
N ILE A 145 -29.01 4.36 -13.19
CA ILE A 145 -28.20 3.50 -14.07
C ILE A 145 -27.31 2.56 -13.27
N TRP A 146 -26.67 3.05 -12.20
CA TRP A 146 -25.88 2.19 -11.34
C TRP A 146 -26.74 1.10 -10.70
N VAL A 147 -27.95 1.44 -10.25
CA VAL A 147 -28.91 0.45 -9.72
C VAL A 147 -29.23 -0.60 -10.76
N GLU A 148 -29.65 -0.21 -11.97
CA GLU A 148 -29.96 -1.16 -13.06
C GLU A 148 -28.77 -2.04 -13.44
N TYR A 149 -27.57 -1.46 -13.59
CA TYR A 149 -26.36 -2.19 -13.94
C TYR A 149 -25.99 -3.24 -12.87
N PHE A 150 -26.08 -2.87 -11.58
CA PHE A 150 -25.82 -3.82 -10.50
C PHE A 150 -26.92 -4.85 -10.35
N GLU A 151 -28.18 -4.50 -10.63
CA GLU A 151 -29.29 -5.43 -10.65
C GLU A 151 -29.10 -6.50 -11.72
N GLU A 152 -28.73 -6.11 -12.94
CA GLU A 152 -28.43 -7.04 -14.04
C GLU A 152 -27.20 -7.93 -13.73
N LEU A 153 -26.14 -7.35 -13.16
CA LEU A 153 -24.91 -8.07 -12.86
C LEU A 153 -25.08 -9.08 -11.71
N LEU A 154 -25.80 -8.69 -10.64
CA LEU A 154 -25.90 -9.48 -9.42
C LEU A 154 -27.08 -10.46 -9.44
N ASN A 155 -28.15 -10.17 -10.19
CA ASN A 155 -29.34 -11.03 -10.27
C ASN A 155 -29.36 -11.90 -11.53
N ARG A 156 -28.19 -12.25 -12.07
CA ARG A 156 -28.10 -13.18 -13.21
C ARG A 156 -28.75 -14.52 -12.82
N PRO A 157 -29.69 -15.06 -13.62
CA PRO A 157 -30.31 -16.35 -13.32
C PRO A 157 -29.24 -17.45 -13.26
N ALA A 158 -29.44 -18.41 -12.36
CA ALA A 158 -28.57 -19.57 -12.25
C ALA A 158 -28.44 -20.25 -13.63
N PRO A 159 -27.22 -20.64 -14.05
CA PRO A 159 -27.04 -21.34 -15.32
C PRO A 159 -27.97 -22.56 -15.38
N MET A 160 -28.67 -22.70 -16.51
CA MET A 160 -29.75 -23.67 -16.71
C MET A 160 -29.25 -25.12 -16.69
N ASN A 161 -27.95 -25.31 -16.91
CA ASN A 161 -27.28 -26.60 -16.76
C ASN A 161 -26.62 -26.63 -15.37
N PRO A 162 -26.91 -27.63 -14.53
CA PRO A 162 -26.12 -27.86 -13.33
C PRO A 162 -24.66 -28.06 -13.75
N LEU A 163 -23.74 -27.40 -13.04
CA LEU A 163 -22.32 -27.66 -13.21
C LEU A 163 -22.10 -29.12 -12.79
N ASP A 164 -21.63 -29.95 -13.73
CA ASP A 164 -21.21 -31.33 -13.43
C ASP A 164 -19.89 -31.25 -12.65
N ILE A 165 -20.01 -31.09 -11.34
CA ILE A 165 -18.87 -31.14 -10.43
C ILE A 165 -18.61 -32.62 -10.19
N GLU A 166 -17.68 -33.21 -10.94
CA GLU A 166 -17.12 -34.51 -10.60
C GLU A 166 -16.70 -34.47 -9.13
N ALA A 167 -17.24 -35.40 -8.33
CA ALA A 167 -16.90 -35.53 -6.94
C ALA A 167 -15.37 -35.66 -6.82
N ALA A 168 -14.75 -34.76 -6.04
CA ALA A 168 -13.30 -34.74 -5.88
C ALA A 168 -12.82 -36.13 -5.46
N HIS A 169 -12.08 -36.80 -6.35
CA HIS A 169 -11.53 -38.10 -6.07
C HIS A 169 -10.38 -37.96 -5.09
N THR A 170 -10.60 -38.47 -3.88
CA THR A 170 -9.60 -38.83 -2.86
C THR A 170 -8.89 -37.65 -2.21
N ASP A 171 -8.78 -37.70 -0.89
CA ASP A 171 -7.77 -36.92 -0.18
C ASP A 171 -6.41 -37.23 -0.82
N LEU A 172 -5.81 -36.22 -1.47
CA LEU A 172 -4.48 -36.35 -2.03
C LEU A 172 -3.57 -36.90 -0.92
N PRO A 173 -2.69 -37.87 -1.20
CA PRO A 173 -1.74 -38.35 -0.20
C PRO A 173 -0.88 -37.16 0.23
N ILE A 174 -1.16 -36.64 1.42
CA ILE A 174 -0.38 -35.56 2.03
C ILE A 174 0.91 -36.22 2.49
N ASP A 175 2.02 -35.76 1.93
CA ASP A 175 3.33 -36.18 2.39
C ASP A 175 3.56 -35.67 3.81
N VAL A 176 3.77 -36.59 4.76
CA VAL A 176 4.05 -36.32 6.18
C VAL A 176 5.55 -36.35 6.48
N ASN A 177 6.40 -36.30 5.46
CA ASN A 177 7.83 -36.19 5.63
C ASN A 177 8.26 -34.74 5.93
N PRO A 178 9.38 -34.54 6.63
CA PRO A 178 9.90 -33.21 6.88
C PRO A 178 10.25 -32.51 5.55
N PRO A 179 10.02 -31.18 5.45
CA PRO A 179 10.24 -30.44 4.23
C PRO A 179 11.69 -30.53 3.76
N THR A 180 11.90 -30.85 2.49
CA THR A 180 13.22 -30.97 1.89
C THR A 180 13.77 -29.63 1.42
N LYS A 181 15.09 -29.50 1.35
CA LYS A 181 15.74 -28.30 0.79
C LYS A 181 15.29 -28.03 -0.65
N GLU A 182 15.07 -29.08 -1.45
CA GLU A 182 14.67 -28.93 -2.85
C GLU A 182 13.25 -28.38 -3.00
N GLU A 183 12.32 -28.79 -2.15
CA GLU A 183 10.96 -28.23 -2.12
C GLU A 183 10.99 -26.75 -1.76
N ILE A 184 11.75 -26.38 -0.73
CA ILE A 184 11.90 -24.97 -0.31
C ILE A 184 12.51 -24.14 -1.44
N ARG A 185 13.53 -24.67 -2.11
CA ARG A 185 14.19 -24.05 -3.26
C ARG A 185 13.20 -23.79 -4.40
N MET A 186 12.40 -24.80 -4.74
CA MET A 186 11.41 -24.72 -5.82
C MET A 186 10.25 -23.79 -5.45
N ALA A 187 9.75 -23.84 -4.22
CA ALA A 187 8.73 -22.93 -3.71
C ALA A 187 9.21 -21.49 -3.78
N THR A 188 10.44 -21.21 -3.35
CA THR A 188 11.07 -19.88 -3.38
C THR A 188 11.15 -19.35 -4.81
N ARG A 189 11.52 -20.20 -5.79
CA ARG A 189 11.53 -19.83 -7.22
C ARG A 189 10.16 -19.50 -7.77
N GLN A 190 9.10 -20.17 -7.31
CA GLN A 190 7.74 -19.96 -7.80
C GLN A 190 7.06 -18.70 -7.25
N ILE A 191 7.60 -18.07 -6.19
CA ILE A 191 7.02 -16.86 -5.61
C ILE A 191 6.95 -15.75 -6.68
N LYS A 192 5.79 -15.11 -6.86
CA LYS A 192 5.64 -14.02 -7.84
C LYS A 192 6.33 -12.74 -7.37
N ASN A 193 7.16 -12.17 -8.24
CA ASN A 193 7.79 -10.86 -8.04
C ASN A 193 6.74 -9.73 -8.16
N GLY A 194 7.05 -8.56 -7.63
CA GLY A 194 6.20 -7.37 -7.70
C GLY A 194 4.98 -7.40 -6.80
N LYS A 195 4.86 -8.41 -5.91
CA LYS A 195 3.82 -8.45 -4.88
C LYS A 195 4.19 -7.59 -3.69
N ALA A 196 3.19 -6.97 -3.07
CA ALA A 196 3.39 -6.20 -1.85
C ALA A 196 3.91 -7.13 -0.73
N ALA A 197 4.95 -6.68 -0.03
CA ALA A 197 5.45 -7.39 1.14
C ALA A 197 4.35 -7.46 2.22
N ARG A 198 4.28 -8.61 2.90
CA ARG A 198 3.38 -8.85 4.04
C ARG A 198 3.85 -8.02 5.27
N PRO A 199 3.22 -8.11 6.46
CA PRO A 199 3.68 -7.44 7.68
C PRO A 199 5.17 -7.63 8.01
N ASP A 200 5.78 -8.68 7.47
CA ASP A 200 7.21 -8.95 7.62
C ASP A 200 8.13 -8.06 6.79
N ASN A 201 7.58 -7.27 5.85
CA ASN A 201 8.31 -6.36 4.97
C ASN A 201 9.39 -7.05 4.11
N ILE A 202 9.34 -8.38 3.97
CA ILE A 202 10.22 -9.16 3.09
C ILE A 202 9.56 -9.26 1.71
N PRO A 203 10.14 -8.64 0.66
CA PRO A 203 9.65 -8.81 -0.70
C PRO A 203 10.09 -10.16 -1.28
N ALA A 204 9.37 -10.67 -2.27
CA ALA A 204 9.70 -11.94 -2.93
C ALA A 204 11.11 -11.92 -3.55
N GLU A 205 11.52 -10.75 -4.04
CA GLU A 205 12.82 -10.47 -4.62
C GLU A 205 13.96 -10.66 -3.62
N ALA A 206 13.74 -10.38 -2.33
CA ALA A 206 14.74 -10.58 -1.29
C ALA A 206 15.00 -12.07 -1.02
N LEU A 207 13.97 -12.90 -1.07
CA LEU A 207 14.12 -14.36 -0.93
C LEU A 207 14.74 -15.01 -2.17
N LYS A 208 14.63 -14.33 -3.32
CA LYS A 208 15.13 -14.81 -4.61
C LYS A 208 16.51 -14.28 -4.99
N SER A 209 17.07 -13.33 -4.23
CA SER A 209 18.37 -12.72 -4.53
C SER A 209 19.50 -13.74 -4.39
N ASP A 210 19.44 -14.55 -3.33
CA ASP A 210 20.31 -15.71 -3.11
C ASP A 210 19.45 -16.89 -2.67
N ILE A 211 19.08 -17.71 -3.64
CA ILE A 211 18.20 -18.87 -3.43
C ILE A 211 18.87 -19.90 -2.51
N GLU A 212 20.19 -20.10 -2.62
CA GLU A 212 20.89 -21.15 -1.87
C GLU A 212 21.00 -20.77 -0.39
N VAL A 213 21.41 -19.53 -0.12
CA VAL A 213 21.49 -19.00 1.25
C VAL A 213 20.10 -18.96 1.89
N THR A 214 19.09 -18.47 1.18
CA THR A 214 17.71 -18.40 1.67
C THR A 214 17.14 -19.80 1.93
N THR A 215 17.40 -20.76 1.04
CA THR A 215 16.96 -22.15 1.22
C THR A 215 17.58 -22.77 2.47
N ASN A 216 18.89 -22.56 2.70
CA ASN A 216 19.56 -23.10 3.89
C ASN A 216 19.05 -22.46 5.19
N MET A 217 18.81 -21.14 5.20
CA MET A 217 18.21 -20.45 6.36
C MET A 217 16.79 -20.95 6.65
N LEU A 218 15.93 -21.02 5.63
CA LEU A 218 14.54 -21.48 5.79
C LEU A 218 14.44 -22.95 6.14
N TYR A 219 15.31 -23.80 5.61
CA TYR A 219 15.33 -25.24 5.91
C TYR A 219 15.58 -25.51 7.39
N LEU A 220 16.55 -24.82 8.01
CA LEU A 220 16.81 -24.96 9.44
C LEU A 220 15.59 -24.56 10.28
N LEU A 221 14.91 -23.47 9.90
CA LEU A 221 13.71 -23.01 10.59
C LEU A 221 12.54 -23.99 10.42
N PHE A 222 12.24 -24.40 9.19
CA PHE A 222 11.13 -25.32 8.91
C PHE A 222 11.35 -26.71 9.50
N LYS A 223 12.59 -27.20 9.52
CA LYS A 223 12.93 -28.46 10.19
C LYS A 223 12.66 -28.37 11.70
N LYS A 224 13.07 -27.27 12.33
CA LYS A 224 12.83 -27.05 13.77
C LYS A 224 11.33 -26.97 14.09
N ILE A 225 10.55 -26.27 13.27
CA ILE A 225 9.07 -26.21 13.38
C ILE A 225 8.46 -27.61 13.26
N TRP A 226 8.90 -28.39 12.27
CA TRP A 226 8.40 -29.75 12.04
C TRP A 226 8.71 -30.72 13.19
N GLU A 227 9.82 -30.53 13.91
CA GLU A 227 10.22 -31.40 15.03
C GLU A 227 9.54 -31.02 16.36
N GLU A 228 9.15 -29.75 16.53
CA GLU A 228 8.61 -29.22 17.79
C GLU A 228 7.07 -29.12 17.84
N GLU A 229 6.37 -29.18 16.70
CA GLU A 229 4.92 -28.94 16.57
C GLU A 229 4.17 -30.12 15.92
#